data_AF-A0A2A5XF41-F1
#
_entry.id   AF-A0A2A5XF41-F1
#
_cell.length_a   1.000
_cell.length_b   1.000
_cell.length_c   1.000
_cell.angle_alpha   90.00
_cell.angle_beta   90.00
_cell.angle_gamma   90.00
#
_symmetry.space_group_name_H-M   'P 1'
#
loop_
_entity.id
_entity.type
_entity.pdbx_description
1 polymer ?
#
loop_
_entity_poly.entity_id
_entity_poly.type
_entity_poly.pdbx_seq_one_letter_code
_entity_poly.pdbx_strand_id
1 'polypeptide(L)'
;MMREVLICLMFICILSCEPNPIFIKYNSIKGAWQKDSIQNFLFQNEDKLIHTNSYLILRLNEKYRYNNIFVIITVSNSSETISRDTIEYEVADNFGKLIGSKMININELNLLHKIDFQLMSKENYFINIEHAMRNVNETIGVEKLEGVLDVGYKFEKDK
;
A
#
# COMPACT_ATOMS: atom_id res chain seq x y z
N MET A 1 34.89 12.47 30.92
CA MET A 1 33.62 11.76 31.25
C MET A 1 32.45 12.24 30.39
N MET A 2 32.12 13.53 30.29
CA MET A 2 30.99 14.01 29.46
C MET A 2 31.18 13.84 27.93
N ARG A 3 32.41 13.88 27.41
CA ARG A 3 32.69 13.70 25.96
C ARG A 3 32.45 12.26 25.49
N GLU A 4 32.81 11.27 26.32
CA GLU A 4 32.58 9.83 26.05
C GLU A 4 31.08 9.50 26.05
N VAL A 5 30.31 10.11 26.97
CA VAL A 5 28.85 9.96 27.05
C VAL A 5 28.17 10.56 25.83
N LEU A 6 28.66 11.70 25.32
CA LEU A 6 28.11 12.34 24.12
C LEU A 6 28.35 11.50 22.85
N ILE A 7 29.50 10.83 22.75
CA ILE A 7 29.82 9.92 21.64
C ILE A 7 28.94 8.66 21.70
N CYS A 8 28.71 8.10 22.90
CA CYS A 8 27.77 6.99 23.09
C CYS A 8 26.32 7.39 22.76
N LEU A 9 25.89 8.60 23.13
CA LEU A 9 24.54 9.09 22.82
C LEU A 9 24.34 9.31 21.31
N MET A 10 25.39 9.74 20.59
CA MET A 10 25.37 9.87 19.13
C MET A 10 25.30 8.51 18.41
N PHE A 11 25.88 7.45 18.98
CA PHE A 11 25.84 6.09 18.43
C PHE A 11 24.49 5.37 18.63
N ILE A 12 23.70 5.76 19.63
CA ILE A 12 22.36 5.16 19.87
C ILE A 12 21.33 5.71 18.87
N CYS A 13 21.54 6.90 18.30
CA CYS A 13 20.61 7.53 17.34
C CYS A 13 20.61 6.90 15.94
N ILE A 14 21.54 5.99 15.61
CA ILE A 14 21.62 5.32 14.30
C ILE A 14 20.97 3.93 14.28
N LEU A 15 20.34 3.48 15.38
CA LEU A 15 19.60 2.22 15.45
C LEU A 15 18.10 2.37 15.13
N SER A 16 17.74 3.23 14.18
CA SER A 16 16.40 3.15 13.59
C SER A 16 16.38 1.99 12.59
N CYS A 17 15.89 0.83 13.04
CA CYS A 17 15.60 -0.30 12.16
C CYS A 17 14.34 0.03 11.37
N GLU A 18 14.50 0.52 10.14
CA GLU A 18 13.40 0.62 9.19
C GLU A 18 12.88 -0.80 8.87
N PRO A 19 11.56 -0.99 8.78
CA PRO A 19 11.04 -2.21 8.18
C PRO A 19 11.55 -2.29 6.74
N ASN A 20 12.45 -3.24 6.47
CA ASN A 20 13.01 -3.45 5.14
C ASN A 20 12.00 -4.26 4.29
N PRO A 21 11.26 -3.64 3.37
CA PRO A 21 10.36 -4.38 2.51
C PRO A 21 11.15 -5.33 1.62
N ILE A 22 10.65 -6.56 1.45
CA ILE A 22 11.17 -7.49 0.42
C ILE A 22 10.82 -6.94 -0.96
N PHE A 23 9.67 -6.30 -1.06
CA PHE A 23 9.15 -5.75 -2.29
C PHE A 23 8.37 -4.48 -1.97
N ILE A 24 8.63 -3.42 -2.72
CA ILE A 24 7.81 -2.21 -2.72
C ILE A 24 7.86 -1.59 -4.12
N LYS A 25 6.70 -1.34 -4.70
CA LYS A 25 6.58 -0.62 -5.98
C LYS A 25 5.39 0.33 -5.94
N TYR A 26 5.51 1.40 -6.73
CA TYR A 26 4.49 2.43 -6.90
C TYR A 26 4.23 2.63 -8.39
N ASN A 27 2.96 2.79 -8.73
CA ASN A 27 2.53 3.35 -9.99
C ASN A 27 2.01 4.76 -9.73
N SER A 28 2.57 5.74 -10.43
CA SER A 28 2.14 7.12 -10.28
C SER A 28 0.90 7.41 -11.10
N ILE A 29 -0.06 8.07 -10.46
CA ILE A 29 -1.35 8.45 -11.00
C ILE A 29 -1.35 9.94 -11.28
N LYS A 30 -1.88 10.35 -12.43
CA LYS A 30 -1.96 11.77 -12.83
C LYS A 30 -3.10 12.52 -12.11
N GLY A 31 -3.17 12.40 -10.79
CA GLY A 31 -4.11 13.11 -9.91
C GLY A 31 -5.53 12.54 -9.84
N ALA A 32 -5.91 11.65 -10.75
CA ALA A 32 -7.20 10.96 -10.74
C ALA A 32 -7.04 9.50 -11.20
N TRP A 33 -7.42 8.56 -10.34
CA TRP A 33 -7.37 7.14 -10.66
C TRP A 33 -8.62 6.72 -11.44
N GLN A 34 -8.43 6.41 -12.72
CA GLN A 34 -9.52 5.91 -13.58
C GLN A 34 -9.94 4.51 -13.13
N LYS A 35 -11.24 4.23 -13.12
CA LYS A 35 -11.81 2.93 -12.75
C LYS A 35 -11.21 1.77 -13.54
N ASP A 36 -11.08 1.94 -14.86
CA ASP A 36 -10.55 0.89 -15.75
C ASP A 36 -9.02 0.87 -15.81
N SER A 37 -8.34 1.76 -15.08
CA SER A 37 -6.88 1.78 -14.97
C SER A 37 -6.45 0.86 -13.83
N ILE A 38 -6.43 -0.44 -14.11
CA ILE A 38 -5.93 -1.46 -13.19
C ILE A 38 -4.43 -1.26 -12.97
N GLN A 39 -4.03 -1.18 -11.70
CA GLN A 39 -2.64 -1.02 -11.30
C GLN A 39 -2.00 -2.40 -11.17
N ASN A 40 -1.00 -2.66 -12.02
CA ASN A 40 -0.37 -3.96 -12.15
C ASN A 40 1.03 -3.92 -11.54
N PHE A 41 1.35 -4.95 -10.75
CA PHE A 41 2.66 -5.16 -10.18
C PHE A 41 3.12 -6.59 -10.44
N LEU A 42 4.41 -6.72 -10.77
CA LEU A 42 5.08 -8.00 -10.91
C LEU A 42 6.20 -8.08 -9.88
N PHE A 43 6.19 -9.18 -9.14
CA PHE A 43 7.21 -9.54 -8.16
C PHE A 43 7.62 -11.00 -8.36
N GLN A 44 8.92 -11.25 -8.36
CA GLN A 44 9.48 -12.60 -8.39
C GLN A 44 10.18 -12.87 -7.06
N ASN A 45 9.79 -13.95 -6.38
CA ASN A 45 10.49 -14.37 -5.17
C ASN A 45 11.67 -15.27 -5.57
N GLU A 46 12.87 -14.72 -5.69
CA GLU A 46 14.09 -15.50 -5.99
C GLU A 46 14.60 -16.30 -4.78
N ASP A 47 14.18 -15.91 -3.59
CA ASP A 47 14.58 -16.50 -2.33
C ASP A 47 13.88 -17.85 -2.06
N LYS A 48 14.12 -18.39 -0.86
CA LYS A 48 13.37 -19.51 -0.31
C LYS A 48 11.91 -19.10 -0.03
N LEU A 49 11.15 -20.07 0.46
CA LEU A 49 9.83 -19.82 1.04
C LEU A 49 9.96 -18.80 2.18
N ILE A 50 9.18 -17.72 2.12
CA ILE A 50 9.18 -16.64 3.13
C ILE A 50 7.74 -16.29 3.50
N HIS A 51 7.51 -16.06 4.80
CA HIS A 51 6.27 -15.55 5.34
C HIS A 51 6.31 -14.02 5.39
N THR A 52 5.25 -13.38 4.89
CA THR A 52 5.20 -11.92 4.73
C THR A 52 3.86 -11.33 5.08
N ASN A 53 3.87 -10.08 5.51
CA ASN A 53 2.68 -9.25 5.51
C ASN A 53 2.66 -8.43 4.22
N SER A 54 1.47 -8.27 3.65
CA SER A 54 1.27 -7.51 2.42
C SER A 54 0.40 -6.28 2.65
N TYR A 55 0.71 -5.20 1.94
CA TYR A 55 0.09 -3.90 2.13
C TYR A 55 -0.21 -3.23 0.79
N LEU A 56 -1.40 -2.65 0.68
CA LEU A 56 -1.68 -1.59 -0.27
C LEU A 56 -1.08 -0.28 0.26
N ILE A 57 -0.42 0.47 -0.60
CA ILE A 57 0.04 1.82 -0.27
C ILE A 57 -0.73 2.81 -1.14
N LEU A 58 -1.32 3.82 -0.51
CA LEU A 58 -1.98 4.92 -1.22
C LEU A 58 -1.33 6.24 -0.84
N ARG A 59 -1.06 7.07 -1.84
CA ARG A 59 -0.71 8.48 -1.64
C ARG A 59 -1.85 9.34 -2.10
N LEU A 60 -2.40 10.11 -1.16
CA LEU A 60 -3.57 10.94 -1.37
C LEU A 60 -3.22 12.40 -1.14
N ASN A 61 -3.97 13.30 -1.77
CA ASN A 61 -3.95 14.73 -1.44
C ASN A 61 -5.36 15.20 -1.06
N GLU A 62 -5.46 16.46 -0.64
CA GLU A 62 -6.70 17.10 -0.16
C GLU A 62 -7.85 17.15 -1.21
N LYS A 63 -7.61 16.75 -2.48
CA LYS A 63 -8.69 16.59 -3.47
C LYS A 63 -9.46 15.26 -3.32
N TYR A 64 -8.95 14.32 -2.52
CA TYR A 64 -9.65 13.08 -2.22
C TYR A 64 -10.82 13.39 -1.27
N ARG A 65 -12.05 13.14 -1.73
CA ARG A 65 -13.28 13.61 -1.06
C ARG A 65 -14.04 12.56 -0.26
N TYR A 66 -13.57 11.33 -0.24
CA TYR A 66 -14.21 10.23 0.48
C TYR A 66 -13.49 9.99 1.81
N ASN A 67 -14.20 9.47 2.80
CA ASN A 67 -13.60 9.04 4.07
C ASN A 67 -13.10 7.59 4.02
N ASN A 68 -13.50 6.85 2.99
CA ASN A 68 -13.11 5.47 2.74
C ASN A 68 -12.63 5.26 1.30
N ILE A 69 -12.06 4.10 1.04
CA ILE A 69 -11.81 3.59 -0.31
C ILE A 69 -12.14 2.11 -0.39
N PHE A 70 -12.89 1.72 -1.42
CA PHE A 70 -13.09 0.32 -1.79
C PHE A 70 -12.11 -0.06 -2.88
N VAL A 71 -11.35 -1.12 -2.63
CA VAL A 71 -10.39 -1.67 -3.59
C VAL A 71 -10.63 -3.15 -3.78
N ILE A 72 -10.31 -3.65 -4.96
CA ILE A 72 -10.22 -5.07 -5.26
C ILE A 72 -8.75 -5.37 -5.53
N ILE A 73 -8.17 -6.26 -4.73
CA ILE A 73 -6.79 -6.72 -4.87
C ILE A 73 -6.84 -8.17 -5.31
N THR A 74 -6.27 -8.45 -6.48
CA THR A 74 -6.12 -9.81 -6.99
C THR A 74 -4.65 -10.18 -6.96
N VAL A 75 -4.33 -11.30 -6.32
CA VAL A 75 -3.01 -11.90 -6.31
C VAL A 75 -3.09 -13.21 -7.07
N SER A 76 -2.25 -13.38 -8.06
CA SER A 76 -2.17 -14.59 -8.87
C SER A 76 -0.72 -14.98 -9.12
N ASN A 77 -0.52 -16.23 -9.48
CA ASN A 77 0.75 -16.71 -10.01
C ASN A 77 0.57 -17.20 -11.44
N SER A 78 1.57 -17.90 -11.97
CA SER A 78 1.53 -18.46 -13.32
C SER A 78 0.44 -19.51 -13.54
N SER A 79 -0.04 -20.15 -12.47
CA SER A 79 -0.93 -21.31 -12.50
C SER A 79 -2.37 -20.99 -12.13
N GLU A 80 -2.59 -20.10 -11.16
CA GLU A 80 -3.90 -19.84 -10.58
C GLU A 80 -4.03 -18.44 -9.95
N THR A 81 -5.27 -18.07 -9.65
CA THR A 81 -5.58 -16.92 -8.77
C THR A 81 -5.51 -17.39 -7.32
N ILE A 82 -4.58 -16.82 -6.55
CA ILE A 82 -4.33 -17.14 -5.14
C ILE A 82 -5.37 -16.46 -4.24
N SER A 83 -5.68 -15.19 -4.51
CA SER A 83 -6.77 -14.48 -3.83
C SER A 83 -7.34 -13.36 -4.69
N ARG A 84 -8.60 -13.04 -4.42
CA ARG A 84 -9.30 -11.87 -4.96
C ARG A 84 -10.14 -11.27 -3.85
N ASP A 85 -9.60 -10.24 -3.22
CA ASP A 85 -10.14 -9.66 -2.01
C ASP A 85 -10.74 -8.28 -2.33
N THR A 86 -11.96 -8.01 -1.83
CA THR A 86 -12.58 -6.67 -1.89
C THR A 86 -12.53 -6.08 -0.49
N ILE A 87 -11.80 -4.98 -0.32
CA ILE A 87 -11.52 -4.39 0.99
C ILE A 87 -11.95 -2.93 1.00
N GLU A 88 -12.62 -2.56 2.08
CA GLU A 88 -12.88 -1.17 2.44
C GLU A 88 -11.81 -0.71 3.44
N TYR A 89 -11.18 0.42 3.15
CA TYR A 89 -10.27 1.08 4.09
C TYR A 89 -10.82 2.44 4.47
N GLU A 90 -10.75 2.78 5.75
CA GLU A 90 -10.86 4.16 6.20
C GLU A 90 -9.59 4.91 5.80
N VAL A 91 -9.75 6.11 5.22
CA VAL A 91 -8.65 6.96 4.74
C VAL A 91 -8.71 8.39 5.28
N ALA A 92 -9.80 8.75 5.96
CA ALA A 92 -9.96 10.02 6.67
C ALA A 92 -10.63 9.81 8.02
N ASP A 93 -10.32 10.67 8.98
CA ASP A 93 -10.96 10.66 10.30
C ASP A 93 -12.41 11.20 10.26
N ASN A 94 -13.08 11.20 11.41
CA ASN A 94 -14.46 11.70 11.57
C ASN A 94 -14.63 13.19 11.21
N PHE A 95 -13.55 13.96 11.09
CA PHE A 95 -13.56 15.36 10.68
C PHE A 95 -13.23 15.54 9.19
N GLY A 96 -13.03 14.44 8.46
CA GLY A 96 -12.70 14.42 7.04
C GLY A 96 -11.22 14.69 6.75
N LYS A 97 -10.35 14.68 7.78
CA LYS A 97 -8.90 14.86 7.57
C LYS A 97 -8.29 13.52 7.19
N LEU A 98 -7.55 13.50 6.08
CA LEU A 98 -6.82 12.31 5.65
C LEU A 98 -5.86 11.80 6.75
N ILE A 99 -5.92 10.50 7.02
CA ILE A 99 -5.03 9.82 7.98
C ILE A 99 -3.72 9.39 7.32
N GLY A 100 -2.83 8.74 8.07
CA GLY A 100 -1.52 8.27 7.59
C GLY A 100 -0.39 9.27 7.81
N SER A 101 0.77 8.99 7.20
CA SER A 101 1.96 9.84 7.31
C SER A 101 1.84 11.03 6.36
N LYS A 102 1.94 12.26 6.90
CA LYS A 102 1.80 13.49 6.12
C LYS A 102 3.17 14.05 5.73
N MET A 103 3.38 14.23 4.44
CA MET A 103 4.53 14.94 3.87
C MET A 103 4.03 16.06 2.95
N ILE A 104 4.20 17.31 3.37
CA ILE A 104 3.71 18.50 2.65
C ILE A 104 2.19 18.41 2.38
N ASN A 105 1.79 18.11 1.16
CA ASN A 105 0.41 18.00 0.68
C ASN A 105 0.01 16.55 0.32
N ILE A 106 0.84 15.58 0.73
CA ILE A 106 0.65 14.16 0.46
C ILE A 106 0.43 13.44 1.80
N ASN A 107 -0.61 12.63 1.84
CA ASN A 107 -0.90 11.67 2.90
C ASN A 107 -0.61 10.26 2.38
N GLU A 108 0.36 9.58 2.97
CA GLU A 108 0.69 8.18 2.64
C GLU A 108 0.05 7.23 3.65
N LEU A 109 -0.74 6.29 3.15
CA LEU A 109 -1.39 5.24 3.95
C LEU A 109 -0.77 3.89 3.62
N ASN A 110 -0.36 3.15 4.66
CA ASN A 110 0.03 1.76 4.57
C ASN A 110 -1.14 0.90 5.08
N LEU A 111 -1.88 0.30 4.16
CA LEU A 111 -3.14 -0.39 4.39
C LEU A 111 -2.91 -1.90 4.31
N LEU A 112 -3.12 -2.59 5.43
CA LEU A 112 -2.89 -4.04 5.52
C LEU A 112 -3.82 -4.79 4.55
N HIS A 113 -3.26 -5.62 3.68
CA HIS A 113 -4.01 -6.49 2.78
C HIS A 113 -4.09 -7.91 3.35
N LYS A 114 -2.94 -8.53 3.66
CA LYS A 114 -2.90 -9.92 4.15
C LYS A 114 -1.76 -10.14 5.13
N ILE A 115 -2.07 -10.83 6.23
CA ILE A 115 -1.10 -11.28 7.23
C ILE A 115 -0.62 -12.68 6.85
N ASP A 116 0.64 -12.99 7.14
CA ASP A 116 1.22 -14.33 7.00
C ASP A 116 1.05 -14.93 5.59
N PHE A 117 1.23 -14.10 4.57
CA PHE A 117 1.22 -14.50 3.18
C PHE A 117 2.51 -15.23 2.82
N GLN A 118 2.37 -16.48 2.40
CA GLN A 118 3.48 -17.35 2.04
C GLN A 118 3.92 -17.13 0.59
N LEU A 119 5.12 -16.58 0.43
CA LEU A 119 5.79 -16.47 -0.86
C LEU A 119 6.60 -17.73 -1.14
N MET A 120 6.27 -18.44 -2.21
CA MET A 120 6.93 -19.66 -2.65
C MET A 120 8.24 -19.33 -3.37
N SER A 121 9.22 -20.23 -3.26
CA SER A 121 10.53 -20.04 -3.88
C SER A 121 10.44 -20.11 -5.40
N LYS A 122 11.10 -19.16 -6.08
CA LYS A 122 11.18 -19.04 -7.55
C LYS A 122 9.83 -18.85 -8.25
N GLU A 123 8.83 -18.32 -7.54
CA GLU A 123 7.50 -18.06 -8.08
C GLU A 123 7.34 -16.60 -8.52
N ASN A 124 6.55 -16.39 -9.58
CA ASN A 124 6.14 -15.07 -10.04
C ASN A 124 4.75 -14.73 -9.52
N TYR A 125 4.61 -13.56 -8.92
CA TYR A 125 3.37 -13.02 -8.40
C TYR A 125 2.92 -11.82 -9.21
N PHE A 126 1.67 -11.88 -9.69
CA PHE A 126 0.99 -10.79 -10.36
C PHE A 126 -0.05 -10.21 -9.40
N ILE A 127 0.08 -8.91 -9.12
CA ILE A 127 -0.83 -8.17 -8.25
C ILE A 127 -1.56 -7.15 -9.11
N ASN A 128 -2.89 -7.27 -9.14
CA ASN A 128 -3.77 -6.35 -9.84
C ASN A 128 -4.63 -5.61 -8.82
N ILE A 129 -4.64 -4.29 -8.88
CA ILE A 129 -5.37 -3.44 -7.94
C ILE A 129 -6.27 -2.50 -8.73
N GLU A 130 -7.55 -2.53 -8.41
CA GLU A 130 -8.57 -1.65 -8.98
C GLU A 130 -9.41 -1.04 -7.86
N HIS A 131 -9.95 0.17 -8.08
CA HIS A 131 -10.91 0.75 -7.13
C HIS A 131 -12.33 0.39 -7.55
N ALA A 132 -13.19 0.19 -6.55
CA ALA A 132 -14.59 -0.20 -6.71
C ALA A 132 -15.54 0.84 -6.11
N MET A 133 -15.17 2.12 -6.20
CA MET A 133 -15.93 3.22 -5.61
C MET A 133 -17.27 3.45 -6.33
N ARG A 134 -18.30 3.79 -5.57
CA ARG A 134 -19.64 4.14 -6.06
C ARG A 134 -20.28 5.18 -5.14
N ASN A 135 -20.93 6.20 -5.72
CA ASN A 135 -21.68 7.16 -4.93
C ASN A 135 -23.00 6.55 -4.45
N VAL A 136 -23.51 7.05 -3.33
CA VAL A 136 -24.82 6.63 -2.81
C VAL A 136 -25.90 6.99 -3.84
N ASN A 137 -26.85 6.07 -4.06
CA ASN A 137 -27.94 6.18 -5.03
C ASN A 137 -27.54 6.23 -6.52
N GLU A 138 -26.27 6.02 -6.84
CA GLU A 138 -25.82 5.87 -8.23
C GLU A 138 -25.63 4.39 -8.57
N THR A 139 -26.11 3.98 -9.74
CA THR A 139 -25.87 2.62 -10.26
C THR A 139 -24.52 2.51 -10.95
N ILE A 140 -23.99 3.63 -11.44
CA ILE A 140 -22.69 3.73 -12.11
C ILE A 140 -21.63 3.99 -11.05
N GLY A 141 -20.51 3.26 -11.14
CA GLY A 141 -19.35 3.46 -10.25
C GLY A 141 -18.64 4.78 -10.55
N VAL A 142 -17.86 5.28 -9.59
CA VAL A 142 -17.04 6.48 -9.78
C VAL A 142 -16.03 6.20 -10.90
N GLU A 143 -16.09 6.96 -11.98
CA GLU A 143 -15.18 6.78 -13.12
C GLU A 143 -13.76 7.26 -12.79
N LYS A 144 -13.67 8.39 -12.07
CA LYS A 144 -12.41 9.08 -11.75
C LYS A 144 -12.34 9.36 -10.26
N LEU A 145 -11.42 8.69 -9.59
CA LEU A 145 -11.15 8.90 -8.18
C LEU A 145 -10.07 9.98 -8.02
N GLU A 146 -10.53 11.22 -7.95
CA GLU A 146 -9.68 12.41 -7.77
C GLU A 146 -8.90 12.37 -6.45
N GLY A 147 -7.69 12.93 -6.46
CA GLY A 147 -6.83 13.07 -5.28
C GLY A 147 -5.96 11.86 -4.97
N VAL A 148 -6.08 10.76 -5.72
CA VAL A 148 -5.13 9.65 -5.69
C VAL A 148 -3.91 10.01 -6.54
N LEU A 149 -2.74 10.06 -5.89
CA LEU A 149 -1.46 10.43 -6.49
C LEU A 149 -0.63 9.21 -6.87
N ASP A 150 -0.57 8.20 -6.00
CA ASP A 150 0.16 6.96 -6.28
C ASP A 150 -0.61 5.78 -5.69
N VAL A 151 -0.54 4.65 -6.37
CA VAL A 151 -0.97 3.33 -5.87
C VAL A 151 0.27 2.47 -5.81
N GLY A 152 0.54 1.89 -4.66
CA GLY A 152 1.69 1.02 -4.44
C GLY A 152 1.29 -0.28 -3.76
N TYR A 153 2.20 -1.24 -3.80
CA TYR A 153 2.02 -2.51 -3.12
C TYR A 153 3.35 -2.97 -2.53
N LYS A 154 3.28 -3.54 -1.32
CA LYS A 154 4.45 -3.91 -0.53
C LYS A 154 4.30 -5.30 0.07
N PHE A 155 5.37 -6.07 0.05
CA PHE A 155 5.57 -7.25 0.91
C PHE A 155 6.67 -6.94 1.93
N GLU A 156 6.39 -7.22 3.19
CA GLU A 156 7.28 -7.02 4.33
C GLU A 156 7.46 -8.35 5.05
N LYS A 157 8.69 -8.69 5.48
CA LYS A 157 8.91 -9.90 6.28
C LYS A 157 8.08 -9.83 7.55
N ASP A 158 7.46 -10.94 7.92
CA ASP A 158 6.95 -11.06 9.27
C ASP A 158 8.13 -10.99 10.26
N LYS A 159 7.93 -10.33 11.41
CA LYS A 159 9.03 -10.06 12.36
C LYS A 159 9.47 -11.31 13.11
#